data_AF-A0A7W8N1H7-F1
#
_entry.id   AF-A0A7W8N1H7-F1
#
_cell.length_a   1.000
_cell.length_b   1.000
_cell.length_c   1.000
_cell.angle_alpha   90.00
_cell.angle_beta   90.00
_cell.angle_gamma   90.00
#
_symmetry.space_group_name_H-M   'P 1'
#
loop_
_entity.id
_entity.type
_entity.pdbx_description
1 polymer ?
#
loop_
_entity_poly.entity_id
_entity_poly.type
_entity_poly.pdbx_seq_one_letter_code
_entity_poly.pdbx_strand_id
1 'polypeptide(L)'
;MAFARPKKREPVGEAGLFEYAVGALARRMRTVRDLRRLMKARAEEGEAGERAMDAVIVRLKELNYLSDTRFAEDYTRVRKENEKFGKRRVQQDLMMKGVEKELVASTLETAYEDVDEVGLARQYIARKRIKKPGGENAQKETVRTMNRLMRAGFSSNAIFKVLREWDLPEEALAGVEEEMD
;
A
#
# COMPACT_ATOMS: atom_id res chain seq x y z
N MET A 1 9.06 -7.59 -32.53
CA MET A 1 9.48 -6.17 -32.66
C MET A 1 10.23 -5.79 -31.38
N ALA A 2 11.51 -5.41 -31.48
CA ALA A 2 12.28 -4.96 -30.33
C ALA A 2 11.97 -3.48 -30.07
N PHE A 3 11.36 -3.16 -28.93
CA PHE A 3 11.19 -1.77 -28.52
C PHE A 3 12.57 -1.16 -28.26
N ALA A 4 12.89 -0.07 -28.98
CA ALA A 4 14.12 0.69 -28.74
C ALA A 4 14.17 1.09 -27.26
N ARG A 5 15.26 0.73 -26.57
CA ARG A 5 15.47 1.19 -25.18
C ARG A 5 15.46 2.74 -25.19
N PRO A 6 14.74 3.39 -24.28
CA PRO A 6 14.73 4.84 -24.20
C PRO A 6 16.18 5.34 -24.05
N LYS A 7 16.59 6.31 -24.88
CA LYS A 7 17.92 6.92 -24.78
C LYS A 7 18.14 7.38 -23.34
N LYS A 8 19.23 6.93 -22.70
CA LYS A 8 19.66 7.46 -21.40
C LYS A 8 19.81 8.97 -21.58
N ARG A 9 19.09 9.74 -20.76
CA ARG A 9 19.21 11.19 -20.75
C ARG A 9 20.58 11.53 -20.17
N GLU A 10 21.19 12.61 -20.64
CA GLU A 10 22.48 13.04 -20.12
C GLU A 10 22.42 13.18 -18.59
N PRO A 11 23.41 12.63 -17.88
CA PRO A 11 23.44 12.72 -16.44
C PRO A 11 23.56 14.19 -16.04
N VAL A 12 22.79 14.58 -15.02
CA VAL A 12 22.84 15.92 -14.47
C VAL A 12 23.66 15.90 -13.19
N GLY A 13 24.43 16.95 -12.94
CA GLY A 13 25.12 17.13 -11.67
C GLY A 13 24.15 17.28 -10.49
N GLU A 14 24.69 17.37 -9.28
CA GLU A 14 23.91 17.42 -8.03
C GLU A 14 22.79 18.48 -8.05
N ALA A 15 23.08 19.69 -8.54
CA ALA A 15 22.08 20.77 -8.65
C ALA A 15 20.89 20.39 -9.56
N GLY A 16 21.18 19.76 -10.71
CA GLY A 16 20.13 19.28 -11.61
C GLY A 16 19.34 18.09 -11.04
N LEU A 17 19.98 17.23 -10.25
CA LEU A 17 19.30 16.16 -9.51
C LEU A 17 18.36 16.75 -8.45
N PHE A 18 18.80 17.78 -7.74
CA PHE A 18 18.00 18.49 -6.76
C PHE A 18 16.75 19.11 -7.39
N GLU A 19 16.89 19.87 -8.48
CA GLU A 19 15.75 20.44 -9.21
C GLU A 19 14.78 19.37 -9.70
N TYR A 20 15.30 18.28 -10.27
CA TYR A 20 14.50 17.16 -10.72
C TYR A 20 13.72 16.51 -9.56
N ALA A 21 14.37 16.33 -8.40
CA ALA A 21 13.75 15.77 -7.21
C ALA A 21 12.66 16.68 -6.63
N VAL A 22 12.92 17.99 -6.53
CA VAL A 22 11.92 18.99 -6.12
C VAL A 22 10.71 18.93 -7.05
N GLY A 23 10.92 18.92 -8.37
CA GLY A 23 9.83 18.78 -9.33
C GLY A 23 9.07 17.46 -9.19
N ALA A 24 9.74 16.37 -8.84
CA ALA A 24 9.09 15.08 -8.61
C ALA A 24 8.19 15.10 -7.35
N LEU A 25 8.65 15.76 -6.28
CA LEU A 25 7.93 15.93 -5.02
C LEU A 25 6.75 16.90 -5.15
N ALA A 26 6.92 17.98 -5.92
CA ALA A 26 5.85 18.96 -6.18
C ALA A 26 4.62 18.34 -6.86
N ARG A 27 4.82 17.29 -7.68
CA ARG A 27 3.71 16.59 -8.36
C ARG A 27 3.01 15.57 -7.47
N ARG A 28 3.75 14.93 -6.56
CA ARG A 28 3.24 13.87 -5.70
C ARG A 28 4.22 13.61 -4.57
N MET A 29 3.69 13.35 -3.38
CA MET A 29 4.45 12.78 -2.28
C MET A 29 5.15 11.47 -2.68
N ARG A 30 6.40 11.28 -2.25
CA ARG A 30 7.25 10.12 -2.57
C ARG A 30 7.94 9.63 -1.30
N THR A 31 8.29 8.34 -1.28
CA THR A 31 9.25 7.80 -0.32
C THR A 31 10.68 8.08 -0.79
N VAL A 32 11.65 7.97 0.13
CA VAL A 32 13.08 8.03 -0.20
C VAL A 32 13.43 7.01 -1.30
N ARG A 33 12.95 5.76 -1.17
CA ARG A 33 13.19 4.70 -2.17
C ARG A 33 12.64 5.07 -3.55
N ASP A 34 11.41 5.60 -3.60
CA ASP A 34 10.80 6.02 -4.86
C ASP A 34 11.56 7.19 -5.50
N LEU A 35 11.97 8.17 -4.70
CA LEU A 35 12.73 9.33 -5.20
C LEU A 35 14.10 8.90 -5.72
N ARG A 36 14.80 8.03 -5.00
CA ARG A 36 16.10 7.47 -5.42
C ARG A 36 16.00 6.73 -6.74
N ARG A 37 14.94 5.92 -6.93
CA ARG A 37 14.65 5.25 -8.20
C ARG A 37 14.43 6.25 -9.34
N LEU A 38 13.75 7.37 -9.10
CA LEU A 38 13.53 8.39 -10.12
C LEU A 38 14.81 9.14 -10.48
N MET A 39 15.62 9.50 -9.48
CA MET A 39 16.90 10.19 -9.68
C MET A 39 17.92 9.32 -10.39
N LYS A 40 17.90 7.99 -10.19
CA LYS A 40 18.81 7.05 -10.87
C LYS A 40 18.72 7.09 -12.40
N ALA A 41 17.60 7.54 -12.96
CA ALA A 41 17.46 7.72 -14.40
C ALA A 41 18.17 8.99 -14.94
N ARG A 42 18.69 9.82 -14.05
CA ARG A 42 19.30 11.14 -14.31
C ARG A 42 20.67 11.32 -13.65
N ALA A 43 21.04 10.44 -12.72
CA ALA A 43 22.32 10.49 -12.01
C ALA A 43 23.44 9.89 -12.88
N GLU A 44 24.67 10.32 -12.59
CA GLU A 44 25.87 9.66 -13.12
C GLU A 44 25.93 8.19 -12.72
N GLU A 45 26.60 7.37 -13.53
CA GLU A 45 26.81 5.96 -13.21
C GLU A 45 27.95 5.80 -12.19
N GLY A 46 27.83 4.79 -11.32
CA GLY A 46 28.83 4.51 -10.29
C GLY A 46 28.69 5.37 -9.04
N GLU A 47 29.75 5.40 -8.23
CA GLU A 47 29.74 5.98 -6.88
C GLU A 47 29.52 7.50 -6.87
N ALA A 48 29.89 8.21 -7.93
CA ALA A 48 29.69 9.65 -8.03
C ALA A 48 28.19 10.01 -8.02
N GLY A 49 27.38 9.33 -8.84
CA GLY A 49 25.94 9.55 -8.88
C GLY A 49 25.22 9.08 -7.62
N GLU A 50 25.68 7.98 -7.02
CA GLU A 50 25.13 7.49 -5.74
C GLU A 50 25.36 8.51 -4.61
N ARG A 51 26.58 9.09 -4.50
CA ARG A 51 26.87 10.17 -3.55
C ARG A 51 26.04 11.43 -3.80
N ALA A 52 25.87 11.83 -5.06
CA ALA A 52 25.06 13.00 -5.40
C ALA A 52 23.58 12.81 -5.02
N MET A 53 23.02 11.60 -5.25
CA MET A 53 21.65 11.29 -4.83
C MET A 53 21.49 11.33 -3.30
N ASP A 54 22.47 10.81 -2.56
CA ASP A 54 22.42 10.80 -1.10
C ASP A 54 22.51 12.22 -0.53
N ALA A 55 23.38 13.07 -1.08
CA ALA A 55 23.46 14.50 -0.73
C ALA A 55 22.13 15.23 -0.99
N VAL A 56 21.50 15.00 -2.14
CA VAL A 56 20.18 15.55 -2.47
C VAL A 56 19.11 15.07 -1.48
N ILE A 57 19.09 13.79 -1.12
CA ILE A 57 18.13 13.24 -0.15
C ILE A 57 18.30 13.89 1.22
N VAL A 58 19.54 14.03 1.71
CA VAL A 58 19.83 14.68 3.00
C VAL A 58 19.30 16.12 2.98
N ARG A 59 19.67 16.88 1.96
CA ARG A 59 19.21 18.27 1.81
C ARG A 59 17.68 18.39 1.74
N LEU A 60 17.00 17.48 1.04
CA LEU A 60 15.54 17.49 0.97
C LEU A 60 14.86 17.14 2.30
N LYS A 61 15.49 16.30 3.12
CA LYS A 61 15.02 16.01 4.49
C LYS A 61 15.20 17.22 5.40
N GLU A 62 16.36 17.89 5.34
CA GLU A 62 16.63 19.11 6.11
C GLU A 62 15.64 20.24 5.77
N LEU A 63 15.28 20.37 4.50
CA LEU A 63 14.25 21.31 4.03
C LEU A 63 12.81 20.86 4.34
N ASN A 64 12.62 19.71 4.99
CA ASN A 64 11.31 19.11 5.26
C ASN A 64 10.46 18.79 4.01
N TYR A 65 11.09 18.69 2.83
CA TYR A 65 10.41 18.35 1.57
C TYR A 65 10.21 16.83 1.41
N LEU A 66 11.01 16.02 2.11
CA LEU A 66 10.94 14.57 2.07
C LEU A 66 10.85 13.99 3.49
N SER A 67 9.81 13.20 3.74
CA SER A 67 9.62 12.49 5.01
C SER A 67 8.85 11.19 4.77
N ASP A 68 9.52 10.06 5.01
CA ASP A 68 8.88 8.74 4.93
C ASP A 68 7.84 8.55 6.04
N THR A 69 8.02 9.21 7.20
CA THR A 69 7.05 9.24 8.30
C THR A 69 5.74 9.89 7.86
N ARG A 70 5.80 11.15 7.38
CA ARG A 70 4.61 11.84 6.88
C ARG A 70 3.96 11.07 5.73
N PHE A 71 4.78 10.47 4.86
CA PHE A 71 4.29 9.62 3.78
C PHE A 71 3.51 8.41 4.33
N ALA A 72 4.05 7.70 5.33
CA ALA A 72 3.41 6.51 5.90
C ALA A 72 2.08 6.85 6.57
N GLU A 73 2.04 7.94 7.35
CA GLU A 73 0.84 8.43 8.03
C GLU A 73 -0.26 8.81 7.03
N ASP A 74 0.07 9.66 6.04
CA ASP A 74 -0.87 10.11 5.02
C ASP A 74 -1.37 8.96 4.17
N TYR A 75 -0.46 8.07 3.76
CA TYR A 75 -0.82 6.89 2.97
C TYR A 75 -1.77 5.98 3.76
N THR A 76 -1.46 5.72 5.03
CA THR A 76 -2.29 4.88 5.91
C THR A 76 -3.67 5.49 6.10
N ARG A 77 -3.73 6.79 6.41
CA ARG A 77 -4.98 7.52 6.59
C ARG A 77 -5.87 7.42 5.35
N VAL A 78 -5.32 7.74 4.17
CA VAL A 78 -6.06 7.66 2.90
C VAL A 78 -6.58 6.24 2.66
N ARG A 79 -5.73 5.21 2.78
CA ARG A 79 -6.13 3.82 2.53
C ARG A 79 -7.16 3.28 3.51
N LYS A 80 -7.07 3.68 4.77
CA LYS A 80 -8.04 3.32 5.80
C LYS A 80 -9.37 4.04 5.57
N GLU A 81 -9.35 5.35 5.40
CA GLU A 81 -10.57 6.17 5.38
C GLU A 81 -11.30 6.11 4.05
N ASN A 82 -10.57 6.20 2.94
CA ASN A 82 -11.17 6.15 1.61
C ASN A 82 -11.38 4.68 1.24
N GLU A 83 -10.31 3.90 1.04
CA GLU A 83 -10.35 2.51 0.56
C GLU A 83 -10.96 1.51 1.51
N LYS A 84 -11.06 1.82 2.80
CA LYS A 84 -11.53 0.90 3.83
C LYS A 84 -10.67 -0.36 3.87
N PHE A 85 -9.37 -0.24 3.62
CA PHE A 85 -8.47 -1.39 3.65
C PHE A 85 -8.11 -1.77 5.09
N GLY A 86 -7.97 -3.08 5.31
CA GLY A 86 -7.48 -3.63 6.57
C GLY A 86 -5.97 -3.43 6.74
N LYS A 87 -5.50 -3.55 7.99
CA LYS A 87 -4.12 -3.28 8.42
C LYS A 87 -3.08 -4.02 7.56
N ARG A 88 -3.31 -5.31 7.27
CA ARG A 88 -2.35 -6.14 6.51
C ARG A 88 -2.12 -5.63 5.08
N ARG A 89 -3.17 -5.12 4.43
CA ARG A 89 -3.05 -4.60 3.06
C ARG A 89 -2.24 -3.31 3.04
N VAL A 90 -2.48 -2.41 3.99
CA VAL A 90 -1.73 -1.15 4.10
C VAL A 90 -0.27 -1.42 4.44
N GLN A 91 0.00 -2.39 5.32
CA GLN A 91 1.35 -2.86 5.63
C GLN A 91 2.11 -3.30 4.38
N GLN A 92 1.53 -4.21 3.60
CA GLN A 92 2.16 -4.69 2.37
C GLN A 92 2.42 -3.56 1.38
N ASP A 93 1.45 -2.66 1.20
CA ASP A 93 1.59 -1.51 0.32
C ASP A 93 2.74 -0.58 0.74
N LEU A 94 2.90 -0.29 2.04
CA LEU A 94 3.98 0.55 2.56
C LEU A 94 5.36 -0.12 2.41
N MET A 95 5.46 -1.42 2.71
CA MET A 95 6.71 -2.17 2.52
C MET A 95 7.12 -2.22 1.03
N MET A 96 6.16 -2.43 0.12
CA MET A 96 6.41 -2.39 -1.32
C MET A 96 6.91 -1.02 -1.79
N LYS A 97 6.48 0.06 -1.13
CA LYS A 97 6.94 1.43 -1.36
C LYS A 97 8.30 1.74 -0.74
N GLY A 98 8.86 0.80 0.01
CA GLY A 98 10.17 0.92 0.64
C GLY A 98 10.20 1.76 1.90
N VAL A 99 9.05 1.90 2.58
CA VAL A 99 9.04 2.44 3.94
C VAL A 99 9.68 1.41 4.87
N GLU A 100 10.50 1.90 5.79
CA GLU A 100 11.26 1.11 6.75
C GLU A 100 10.32 0.35 7.70
N LYS A 101 10.70 -0.89 8.10
CA LYS A 101 9.77 -1.85 8.72
C LYS A 101 9.30 -1.38 10.09
N GLU A 102 10.17 -0.78 10.88
CA GLU A 102 9.86 -0.26 12.21
C GLU A 102 8.90 0.94 12.11
N LEU A 103 9.15 1.84 11.16
CA LEU A 103 8.23 2.93 10.85
C LEU A 103 6.85 2.42 10.40
N VAL A 104 6.80 1.38 9.55
CA VAL A 104 5.52 0.77 9.15
C VAL A 104 4.78 0.19 10.36
N ALA A 105 5.48 -0.53 11.24
CA ALA A 105 4.87 -1.14 12.42
C ALA A 105 4.24 -0.08 13.35
N SER A 106 5.02 0.93 13.75
CA SER A 106 4.57 2.01 14.63
C SER A 106 3.42 2.85 14.03
N THR A 107 3.50 3.17 12.74
CA THR A 107 2.44 3.91 12.03
C THR A 107 1.12 3.12 12.02
N LEU A 108 1.19 1.82 11.75
CA LEU A 108 -0.01 0.97 11.66
C LEU A 108 -0.58 0.59 13.02
N GLU A 109 0.25 0.49 14.06
CA GLU A 109 -0.20 0.33 15.43
C GLU A 109 -1.08 1.51 15.82
N THR A 110 -0.54 2.72 15.76
CA THR A 110 -1.27 3.97 16.04
C THR A 110 -2.53 4.12 15.17
N ALA A 111 -2.43 3.84 13.87
CA ALA A 111 -3.55 4.09 12.96
C ALA A 111 -4.70 3.08 13.07
N TYR A 112 -4.46 1.88 13.63
CA TYR A 112 -5.46 0.80 13.72
C TYR A 112 -5.79 0.37 15.16
N GLU A 113 -5.21 1.01 16.20
CA GLU A 113 -5.41 0.66 17.61
C GLU A 113 -6.89 0.58 18.00
N ASP A 114 -7.67 1.63 17.72
CA ASP A 114 -9.09 1.70 18.07
C ASP A 114 -10.04 1.36 16.92
N VAL A 115 -9.54 0.68 15.88
CA VAL A 115 -10.35 0.38 14.70
C VAL A 115 -11.14 -0.90 14.91
N ASP A 116 -12.48 -0.79 14.90
CA ASP A 116 -13.36 -1.94 14.70
C ASP A 116 -13.12 -2.54 13.31
N GLU A 117 -12.31 -3.60 13.24
CA GLU A 117 -11.95 -4.28 11.99
C GLU A 117 -13.18 -4.89 11.30
N VAL A 118 -14.17 -5.37 12.05
CA VAL A 118 -15.43 -5.93 11.51
C VAL A 118 -16.25 -4.80 10.89
N GLY A 119 -16.40 -3.69 11.60
CA GLY A 119 -17.01 -2.46 11.09
C GLY A 119 -16.33 -1.95 9.81
N LEU A 120 -15.00 -1.95 9.77
CA LEU A 120 -14.24 -1.54 8.60
C LEU A 120 -14.45 -2.48 7.40
N ALA A 121 -14.49 -3.80 7.64
CA ALA A 121 -14.79 -4.79 6.61
C ALA A 121 -16.20 -4.60 6.02
N ARG A 122 -17.19 -4.27 6.86
CA ARG A 122 -18.54 -3.92 6.40
C ARG A 122 -18.55 -2.66 5.52
N GLN A 123 -17.82 -1.62 5.92
CA GLN A 123 -17.67 -0.42 5.11
C GLN A 123 -17.00 -0.72 3.76
N TYR A 124 -15.99 -1.61 3.74
CA TYR A 124 -15.34 -2.05 2.51
C TYR A 124 -16.30 -2.78 1.57
N ILE A 125 -17.08 -3.73 2.09
CA ILE A 125 -18.11 -4.47 1.36
C ILE A 125 -19.09 -3.52 0.71
N ALA A 126 -19.64 -2.58 1.49
CA ALA A 126 -20.58 -1.57 1.02
C ALA A 126 -19.95 -0.71 -0.09
N ARG A 127 -18.73 -0.21 0.13
CA ARG A 127 -17.98 0.58 -0.86
C ARG A 127 -17.77 -0.17 -2.17
N LYS A 128 -17.43 -1.46 -2.09
CA LYS A 128 -17.15 -2.31 -3.25
C LYS A 128 -18.39 -2.97 -3.85
N ARG A 129 -19.58 -2.71 -3.29
CA ARG A 129 -20.87 -3.27 -3.70
C ARG A 129 -20.81 -4.80 -3.78
N ILE A 130 -20.17 -5.43 -2.79
CA ILE A 130 -20.11 -6.89 -2.69
C ILE A 130 -21.49 -7.37 -2.28
N LYS A 131 -22.06 -8.29 -3.07
CA LYS A 131 -23.38 -8.87 -2.80
C LYS A 131 -23.24 -10.05 -1.83
N LYS A 132 -24.28 -10.27 -1.03
CA LYS A 132 -24.42 -11.47 -0.20
C LYS A 132 -24.40 -12.70 -1.12
N PRO A 133 -23.55 -13.70 -0.86
CA PRO A 133 -23.58 -15.00 -1.54
C PRO A 133 -24.95 -15.67 -1.46
N GLY A 134 -25.38 -16.38 -2.51
CA GLY A 134 -26.66 -17.07 -2.48
C GLY A 134 -26.94 -18.02 -3.65
N GLY A 135 -28.06 -18.73 -3.56
CA GLY A 135 -28.50 -19.71 -4.55
C GLY A 135 -27.58 -20.95 -4.62
N GLU A 136 -27.64 -21.66 -5.75
CA GLU A 136 -26.88 -22.91 -5.98
C GLU A 136 -25.36 -22.75 -5.87
N ASN A 137 -24.84 -21.52 -6.04
CA ASN A 137 -23.41 -21.22 -5.99
C ASN A 137 -22.95 -20.59 -4.67
N ALA A 138 -23.78 -20.62 -3.62
CA ALA A 138 -23.53 -19.90 -2.37
C ALA A 138 -22.14 -20.19 -1.78
N GLN A 139 -21.74 -21.46 -1.65
CA GLN A 139 -20.42 -21.85 -1.12
C GLN A 139 -19.26 -21.22 -1.92
N LYS A 140 -19.30 -21.36 -3.25
CA LYS A 140 -18.27 -20.80 -4.15
C LYS A 140 -18.20 -19.27 -4.08
N GLU A 141 -19.35 -18.61 -3.93
CA GLU A 141 -19.43 -17.16 -3.79
C GLU A 141 -18.93 -16.68 -2.42
N THR A 142 -19.16 -17.44 -1.35
CA THR A 142 -18.63 -17.17 -0.01
C THR A 142 -17.11 -17.22 -0.03
N VAL A 143 -16.52 -18.30 -0.57
CA VAL A 143 -15.06 -18.46 -0.75
C VAL A 143 -14.46 -17.31 -1.57
N ARG A 144 -15.10 -16.91 -2.68
CA ARG A 144 -14.66 -15.75 -3.48
C ARG A 144 -14.69 -14.45 -2.69
N THR A 145 -15.70 -14.27 -1.85
CA THR A 145 -15.85 -13.07 -1.01
C THR A 145 -14.80 -13.03 0.09
N MET A 146 -14.58 -14.15 0.79
CA MET A 146 -13.52 -14.32 1.77
C MET A 146 -12.15 -13.99 1.15
N ASN A 147 -11.80 -14.60 0.02
CA ASN A 147 -10.57 -14.32 -0.72
C ASN A 147 -10.41 -12.85 -1.13
N ARG A 148 -11.52 -12.16 -1.42
CA ARG A 148 -11.51 -10.72 -1.72
C ARG A 148 -11.24 -9.88 -0.47
N LEU A 149 -11.78 -10.26 0.68
CA LEU A 149 -11.55 -9.58 1.96
C LEU A 149 -10.13 -9.84 2.49
N MET A 150 -9.60 -11.04 2.34
CA MET A 150 -8.19 -11.34 2.66
C MET A 150 -7.24 -10.45 1.86
N ARG A 151 -7.47 -10.31 0.55
CA ARG A 151 -6.70 -9.39 -0.31
C ARG A 151 -6.90 -7.92 0.04
N ALA A 152 -8.00 -7.57 0.68
CA ALA A 152 -8.25 -6.23 1.23
C ALA A 152 -7.57 -6.01 2.60
N GLY A 153 -6.97 -7.04 3.18
CA GLY A 153 -6.10 -6.94 4.35
C GLY A 153 -6.75 -7.21 5.70
N PHE A 154 -7.95 -7.79 5.71
CA PHE A 154 -8.67 -8.13 6.94
C PHE A 154 -8.17 -9.44 7.55
N SER A 155 -8.24 -9.53 8.88
CA SER A 155 -8.00 -10.79 9.59
C SER A 155 -9.10 -11.81 9.31
N SER A 156 -8.74 -13.10 9.36
CA SER A 156 -9.70 -14.17 9.12
C SER A 156 -10.83 -14.15 10.15
N ASN A 157 -10.53 -13.79 11.40
CA ASN A 157 -11.53 -13.61 12.46
C ASN A 157 -12.57 -12.53 12.09
N ALA A 158 -12.11 -11.36 11.64
CA ALA A 158 -13.03 -10.30 11.21
C ALA A 158 -13.87 -10.73 9.99
N ILE A 159 -13.25 -11.43 9.03
CA ILE A 159 -13.95 -11.96 7.85
C ILE A 159 -15.06 -12.93 8.26
N PHE A 160 -14.76 -13.91 9.12
CA PHE A 160 -15.76 -14.87 9.59
C PHE A 160 -16.94 -14.21 10.29
N LYS A 161 -16.66 -13.23 11.17
CA LYS A 161 -17.72 -12.49 11.87
C LYS A 161 -18.66 -11.80 10.87
N VAL A 162 -18.12 -11.16 9.85
CA VAL A 162 -18.91 -10.51 8.79
C VAL A 162 -19.71 -11.51 7.96
N LEU A 163 -19.12 -12.66 7.62
CA LEU A 163 -19.83 -13.69 6.83
C LEU A 163 -20.96 -14.35 7.64
N ARG A 164 -20.77 -14.56 8.95
CA ARG A 164 -21.83 -15.07 9.83
C ARG A 164 -22.98 -14.09 10.02
N GLU A 165 -22.70 -12.79 10.08
CA GLU A 165 -23.74 -11.74 10.11
C GLU A 165 -24.65 -11.77 8.87
N TRP A 166 -24.17 -12.34 7.76
CA TRP A 166 -25.00 -12.49 6.57
C TRP A 166 -26.01 -13.62 6.66
N ASP A 167 -26.02 -14.47 7.69
CA ASP A 167 -26.98 -15.58 7.79
C ASP A 167 -26.98 -16.42 6.50
N LEU A 168 -25.80 -16.96 6.19
CA LEU A 168 -25.58 -17.85 5.06
C LEU A 168 -25.91 -19.30 5.49
N PRO A 169 -26.38 -20.16 4.56
CA PRO A 169 -26.56 -21.60 4.85
C PRO A 169 -25.26 -22.21 5.40
N GLU A 170 -25.35 -23.19 6.31
CA GLU A 170 -24.17 -23.84 6.89
C GLU A 170 -23.24 -24.43 5.80
N GLU A 171 -23.83 -24.98 4.73
CA GLU A 171 -23.07 -25.52 3.60
C GLU A 171 -22.24 -24.44 2.88
N ALA A 172 -22.71 -23.18 2.90
CA ALA A 172 -21.99 -22.06 2.31
C ALA A 172 -20.84 -21.56 3.19
N LEU A 173 -20.87 -21.84 4.50
CA LEU A 173 -19.80 -21.52 5.45
C LEU A 173 -18.76 -22.64 5.55
N ALA A 174 -19.15 -23.90 5.36
CA ALA A 174 -18.25 -25.06 5.40
C ALA A 174 -17.03 -24.91 4.46
N GLY A 175 -17.24 -24.38 3.24
CA GLY A 175 -16.13 -24.14 2.30
C GLY A 175 -15.13 -23.06 2.72
N VAL A 176 -15.45 -22.24 3.72
CA VAL A 176 -14.54 -21.23 4.29
C VAL A 176 -13.68 -21.86 5.40
N GLU A 177 -14.25 -22.78 6.18
CA GLU A 177 -13.55 -23.51 7.24
C GLU A 177 -12.53 -24.47 6.63
N GLU A 178 -12.89 -25.19 5.56
CA GLU A 178 -11.96 -26.06 4.80
C GLU A 178 -10.79 -25.32 4.13
N GLU A 179 -10.97 -24.05 3.72
CA GLU A 179 -9.91 -23.26 3.08
C GLU A 179 -8.88 -22.68 4.09
N MET A 180 -9.17 -22.80 5.38
CA MET A 180 -8.37 -22.19 6.45
C MET A 180 -7.56 -23.18 7.30
N ASP A 181 -7.93 -24.46 7.27
CA ASP A 181 -7.15 -25.58 7.81
C ASP A 181 -6.01 -25.99 6.86
#